data_AF-A0A5M6AI15-F1
#
_entry.id   AF-A0A5M6AI15-F1
#
_cell.length_a   1.000
_cell.length_b   1.000
_cell.length_c   1.000
_cell.angle_alpha   90.00
_cell.angle_beta   90.00
_cell.angle_gamma   90.00
#
_symmetry.space_group_name_H-M   'P 1'
#
loop_
_entity.id
_entity.type
_entity.pdbx_description
1 polymer ?
#
loop_
_entity_poly.entity_id
_entity_poly.type
_entity_poly.pdbx_seq_one_letter_code
_entity_poly.pdbx_strand_id
1 'polypeptide(L)'
;METKDVKVVENNQNEVESLNNNDMETKSASQTTEVSKQATVEAARDILVEKKQWLADNSNADENVIKIAKVNITKAENNYIAALQAVELPCTTVEFWDVKESTEELEIITKKKAEIIIATSDYSMAVNKVNIELGKKLINNKNFEKAPLFVTDAKLFYETDIVLKDLNGNVVPKDTPNVYVPVDSANGYWQWKTYHESNINAIVKEEKQLIIENVKIKKFASLQEFAQYRGVNNVLSRGFNGLEKAGNAALATQHEFYQRIFSKARELKVNISVITKYYNQGKTLNLKVWNNATLGMVEESFSYDLTIGDKIITTLQEMKFKAKTIKERYMIDAITLMANYAPQGKEKIGIEEVISTIKSLNKENIAIIESCSMDKVNSIQNELLTQYLKNRNEINQAA
;
A
#
# COMPACT_ATOMS: atom_id res chain seq x y z
N MET A 1 47.25 48.06 36.17
CA MET A 1 48.41 47.35 35.61
C MET A 1 47.87 46.11 34.94
N GLU A 2 47.46 46.24 33.68
CA GLU A 2 48.29 46.05 32.47
C GLU A 2 48.36 44.57 32.05
N THR A 3 47.49 44.27 31.07
CA THR A 3 47.76 43.56 29.80
C THR A 3 48.75 42.40 29.77
N LYS A 4 48.28 41.26 29.22
CA LYS A 4 49.00 40.57 28.13
C LYS A 4 48.09 39.65 27.30
N ASP A 5 47.85 40.16 26.10
CA ASP A 5 47.79 39.55 24.76
C ASP A 5 47.22 38.15 24.47
N VAL A 6 46.28 38.22 23.53
CA VAL A 6 45.74 37.21 22.62
C VAL A 6 46.83 36.61 21.73
N LYS A 7 46.77 35.29 21.51
CA LYS A 7 47.14 34.68 20.23
C LYS A 7 46.15 33.59 19.83
N VAL A 8 45.50 33.84 18.71
CA VAL A 8 44.68 32.93 17.92
C VAL A 8 45.58 31.88 17.27
N VAL A 9 45.17 30.61 17.30
CA VAL A 9 45.65 29.59 16.38
C VAL A 9 44.42 28.89 15.79
N GLU A 10 44.14 29.23 14.54
CA GLU A 10 43.22 28.51 13.67
C GLU A 10 43.81 27.15 13.31
N ASN A 11 42.99 26.09 13.34
CA ASN A 11 43.20 24.90 12.54
C ASN A 11 41.83 24.38 12.10
N ASN A 12 41.34 24.97 11.00
CA ASN A 12 40.28 24.39 10.18
C ASN A 12 40.90 23.31 9.28
N GLN A 13 40.54 22.06 9.49
CA GLN A 13 40.60 21.04 8.45
C GLN A 13 39.16 20.62 8.12
N ASN A 14 38.61 21.29 7.11
CA ASN A 14 37.47 20.81 6.35
C ASN A 14 37.97 19.69 5.43
N GLU A 15 37.57 18.45 5.67
CA GLU A 15 37.51 17.45 4.62
C GLU A 15 36.21 17.65 3.86
N VAL A 16 36.33 18.25 2.67
CA VAL A 16 35.26 18.38 1.69
C VAL A 16 35.16 17.04 0.96
N GLU A 17 34.18 16.21 1.34
CA GLU A 17 33.71 15.16 0.46
C GLU A 17 33.03 15.81 -0.76
N SER A 18 33.57 15.52 -1.93
CA SER A 18 33.05 15.98 -3.21
C SER A 18 31.63 15.46 -3.43
N LEU A 19 30.64 16.36 -3.31
CA LEU A 19 29.26 16.11 -3.71
C LEU A 19 29.20 15.80 -5.21
N ASN A 20 28.66 14.64 -5.52
CA ASN A 20 28.48 14.13 -6.87
C ASN A 20 27.42 14.99 -7.60
N ASN A 21 27.73 15.52 -8.79
CA ASN A 21 26.89 16.50 -9.50
C ASN A 21 25.46 16.03 -9.82
N ASN A 22 25.19 14.72 -9.84
CA ASN A 22 23.85 14.16 -10.11
C ASN A 22 22.84 14.40 -8.97
N ASP A 23 23.29 14.61 -7.72
CA ASP A 23 22.41 14.89 -6.58
C ASP A 23 21.99 16.37 -6.50
N MET A 24 22.71 17.26 -7.17
CA MET A 24 22.42 18.71 -7.15
C MET A 24 21.34 19.07 -8.17
N GLU A 25 21.32 18.41 -9.34
CA GLU A 25 20.27 18.59 -10.36
C GLU A 25 18.91 18.03 -9.92
N THR A 26 18.90 16.89 -9.23
CA THR A 26 17.65 16.29 -8.70
C THR A 26 17.06 17.09 -7.54
N LYS A 27 17.89 17.63 -6.64
CA LYS A 27 17.42 18.51 -5.54
C LYS A 27 16.94 19.87 -6.03
N SER A 28 17.59 20.46 -7.03
CA SER A 28 17.16 21.73 -7.61
C SER A 28 15.88 21.59 -8.44
N ALA A 29 15.71 20.49 -9.17
CA ALA A 29 14.47 20.19 -9.89
C ALA A 29 13.28 19.92 -8.95
N SER A 30 13.48 19.18 -7.86
CA SER A 30 12.41 18.92 -6.87
C SER A 30 12.01 20.19 -6.12
N GLN A 31 12.99 21.01 -5.70
CA GLN A 31 12.71 22.31 -5.09
C GLN A 31 11.96 23.26 -6.04
N THR A 32 12.35 23.32 -7.32
CA THR A 32 11.66 24.15 -8.32
C THR A 32 10.23 23.68 -8.57
N THR A 33 10.01 22.36 -8.61
CA THR A 33 8.68 21.76 -8.78
C THR A 33 7.78 22.03 -7.58
N GLU A 34 8.32 21.94 -6.36
CA GLU A 34 7.55 22.21 -5.13
C GLU A 34 7.18 23.69 -4.99
N VAL A 35 8.10 24.61 -5.32
CA VAL A 35 7.79 26.06 -5.39
C VAL A 35 6.67 26.34 -6.39
N SER A 36 6.67 25.66 -7.54
CA SER A 36 5.59 25.79 -8.54
C SER A 36 4.25 25.24 -8.05
N LYS A 37 4.24 24.17 -7.25
CA LYS A 37 3.03 23.61 -6.65
C LYS A 37 2.45 24.56 -5.61
N GLN A 38 3.28 25.12 -4.75
CA GLN A 38 2.85 26.10 -3.74
C GLN A 38 2.29 27.38 -4.38
N ALA A 39 2.90 27.88 -5.47
CA ALA A 39 2.35 29.00 -6.23
C ALA A 39 0.97 28.69 -6.83
N THR A 40 0.74 27.45 -7.25
CA THR A 40 -0.56 26.99 -7.76
C THR A 40 -1.62 26.95 -6.65
N VAL A 41 -1.25 26.55 -5.43
CA VAL A 41 -2.11 26.59 -4.24
C VAL A 41 -2.53 28.03 -3.93
N GLU A 42 -1.59 28.97 -3.94
CA GLU A 42 -1.85 30.40 -3.71
C GLU A 42 -2.77 30.99 -4.79
N ALA A 43 -2.50 30.74 -6.07
CA ALA A 43 -3.35 31.20 -7.17
C ALA A 43 -4.78 30.63 -7.08
N ALA A 44 -4.93 29.35 -6.72
CA ALA A 44 -6.24 28.73 -6.53
C ALA A 44 -7.01 29.33 -5.35
N ARG A 45 -6.30 29.68 -4.26
CA ARG A 45 -6.87 30.39 -3.11
C ARG A 45 -7.37 31.78 -3.52
N ASP A 46 -6.57 32.55 -4.25
CA ASP A 46 -6.94 33.90 -4.68
C ASP A 46 -8.18 33.90 -5.58
N ILE A 47 -8.27 32.94 -6.51
CA ILE A 47 -9.46 32.74 -7.35
C ILE A 47 -10.68 32.45 -6.48
N LEU A 48 -10.56 31.59 -5.46
CA LEU A 48 -11.67 31.29 -4.56
C LEU A 48 -12.12 32.54 -3.78
N VAL A 49 -11.18 33.32 -3.26
CA VAL A 49 -11.46 34.59 -2.57
C VAL A 49 -12.19 35.56 -3.48
N GLU A 50 -11.74 35.73 -4.73
CA GLU A 50 -12.38 36.58 -5.73
C GLU A 50 -13.84 36.15 -5.98
N LYS A 51 -14.10 34.84 -6.13
CA LYS A 51 -15.47 34.34 -6.38
C LYS A 51 -16.37 34.50 -5.16
N LYS A 52 -15.85 34.31 -3.94
CA LYS A 52 -16.60 34.57 -2.69
C LYS A 52 -16.93 36.06 -2.55
N GLN A 53 -15.97 36.94 -2.80
CA GLN A 53 -16.17 38.39 -2.73
C GLN A 53 -17.20 38.86 -3.76
N TRP A 54 -17.10 38.38 -5.00
CA TRP A 54 -18.07 38.71 -6.05
C TRP A 54 -19.50 38.33 -5.63
N LEU A 55 -19.71 37.16 -5.02
CA LEU A 55 -21.03 36.76 -4.55
C LEU A 55 -21.53 37.66 -3.41
N ALA A 56 -20.65 38.07 -2.49
CA ALA A 56 -21.00 38.98 -1.40
C ALA A 56 -21.45 40.36 -1.94
N ASP A 57 -20.68 40.91 -2.90
CA ASP A 57 -20.96 42.21 -3.53
C ASP A 57 -22.25 42.19 -4.39
N ASN A 58 -22.63 41.02 -4.90
CA ASN A 58 -23.80 40.81 -5.77
C ASN A 58 -24.93 40.04 -5.06
N SER A 59 -25.03 40.16 -3.73
CA SER A 59 -26.02 39.45 -2.92
C SER A 59 -27.49 39.74 -3.27
N ASN A 60 -27.76 40.89 -3.90
CA ASN A 60 -29.09 41.30 -4.38
C ASN A 60 -29.35 40.99 -5.86
N ALA A 61 -28.45 40.25 -6.52
CA ALA A 61 -28.62 39.87 -7.93
C ALA A 61 -29.79 38.89 -8.13
N ASP A 62 -30.16 38.70 -9.40
CA ASP A 62 -31.17 37.71 -9.80
C ASP A 62 -30.82 36.29 -9.30
N GLU A 63 -31.85 35.49 -8.98
CA GLU A 63 -31.68 34.15 -8.43
C GLU A 63 -30.83 33.24 -9.33
N ASN A 64 -30.96 33.36 -10.66
CA ASN A 64 -30.18 32.58 -11.60
C ASN A 64 -28.69 32.99 -11.58
N VAL A 65 -28.42 34.29 -11.38
CA VAL A 65 -27.06 34.82 -11.25
C VAL A 65 -26.40 34.32 -9.96
N ILE A 66 -27.13 34.35 -8.84
CA ILE A 66 -26.67 33.80 -7.55
C ILE A 66 -26.39 32.30 -7.68
N LYS A 67 -27.24 31.56 -8.38
CA LYS A 67 -27.05 30.11 -8.61
C LYS A 67 -25.77 29.82 -9.39
N ILE A 68 -25.52 30.55 -10.48
CA ILE A 68 -24.29 30.40 -11.28
C ILE A 68 -23.05 30.74 -10.44
N ALA A 69 -23.10 31.80 -9.64
CA ALA A 69 -22.01 32.19 -8.76
C ALA A 69 -21.67 31.13 -7.72
N LYS A 70 -22.69 30.50 -7.10
CA LYS A 70 -22.49 29.36 -6.19
C LYS A 70 -21.80 28.18 -6.87
N VAL A 71 -22.19 27.85 -8.12
CA VAL A 71 -21.53 26.79 -8.90
C VAL A 71 -20.06 27.15 -9.17
N ASN A 72 -19.77 28.40 -9.50
CA ASN A 72 -18.40 28.88 -9.72
C ASN A 72 -17.55 28.81 -8.44
N ILE A 73 -18.12 29.12 -7.29
CA ILE A 73 -17.45 28.94 -5.99
C ILE A 73 -17.14 27.46 -5.77
N THR A 74 -18.11 26.56 -5.94
CA THR A 74 -17.87 25.11 -5.79
C THR A 74 -16.78 24.61 -6.74
N LYS A 75 -16.71 25.13 -7.97
CA LYS A 75 -15.62 24.82 -8.91
C LYS A 75 -14.26 25.32 -8.40
N ALA A 76 -14.21 26.55 -7.87
CA ALA A 76 -12.98 27.11 -7.29
C ALA A 76 -12.54 26.36 -6.03
N GLU A 77 -13.47 25.95 -5.16
CA GLU A 77 -13.19 25.10 -4.00
C GLU A 77 -12.56 23.77 -4.42
N ASN A 78 -13.15 23.09 -5.41
CA ASN A 78 -12.61 21.82 -5.92
C ASN A 78 -11.21 21.98 -6.53
N ASN A 79 -10.96 23.08 -7.26
CA ASN A 79 -9.64 23.37 -7.80
C ASN A 79 -8.61 23.62 -6.68
N TYR A 80 -9.01 24.33 -5.62
CA TYR A 80 -8.13 24.58 -4.49
C TYR A 80 -7.81 23.30 -3.71
N ILE A 81 -8.80 22.43 -3.50
CA ILE A 81 -8.59 21.08 -2.95
C ILE A 81 -7.60 20.28 -3.80
N ALA A 82 -7.77 20.27 -5.13
CA ALA A 82 -6.88 19.55 -6.03
C ALA A 82 -5.44 20.08 -5.97
N ALA A 83 -5.25 21.41 -5.85
CA ALA A 83 -3.94 22.01 -5.67
C ALA A 83 -3.29 21.58 -4.34
N LEU A 84 -4.03 21.61 -3.23
CA LEU A 84 -3.56 21.15 -1.92
C LEU A 84 -3.21 19.65 -1.92
N GLN A 85 -3.90 18.84 -2.71
CA GLN A 85 -3.63 17.41 -2.86
C GLN A 85 -2.42 17.11 -3.76
N ALA A 86 -1.93 18.09 -4.53
CA ALA A 86 -0.75 17.95 -5.39
C ALA A 86 0.57 18.30 -4.68
N VAL A 87 0.49 19.02 -3.56
CA VAL A 87 1.63 19.38 -2.69
C VAL A 87 2.31 18.12 -2.18
N GLU A 88 3.65 18.14 -2.15
CA GLU A 88 4.45 17.04 -1.60
C GLU A 88 4.65 17.24 -0.10
N LEU A 89 4.80 16.13 0.63
CA LEU A 89 5.13 16.14 2.05
C LEU A 89 4.16 16.99 2.90
N PRO A 90 2.83 16.84 2.76
CA PRO A 90 1.88 17.59 3.57
C PRO A 90 2.10 17.33 5.06
N CYS A 91 2.21 18.41 5.82
CA CYS A 91 2.34 18.35 7.27
C CYS A 91 0.98 18.11 7.94
N THR A 92 1.02 17.36 9.03
CA THR A 92 -0.11 17.05 9.89
C THR A 92 0.21 17.51 11.31
N THR A 93 -0.64 18.37 11.86
CA THR A 93 -0.55 18.81 13.25
C THR A 93 -0.99 17.68 14.19
N VAL A 94 -0.11 17.28 15.10
CA VAL A 94 -0.38 16.26 16.10
C VAL A 94 -0.09 16.76 17.52
N GLU A 95 -0.75 16.17 18.50
CA GLU A 95 -0.37 16.27 19.91
C GLU A 95 0.28 14.94 20.32
N PHE A 96 1.61 14.96 20.47
CA PHE A 96 2.37 13.84 21.00
C PHE A 96 2.17 13.70 22.50
N TRP A 97 1.91 12.47 22.94
CA TRP A 97 1.79 12.09 24.34
C TRP A 97 2.99 11.21 24.70
N ASP A 98 3.97 11.82 25.37
CA ASP A 98 5.18 11.14 25.81
C ASP A 98 5.01 10.66 27.24
N VAL A 99 5.01 9.34 27.44
CA VAL A 99 4.87 8.71 28.76
C VAL A 99 6.24 8.77 29.45
N LYS A 100 6.35 9.62 30.47
CA LYS A 100 7.59 9.82 31.24
C LYS A 100 7.75 8.79 32.34
N GLU A 101 6.63 8.43 32.96
CA GLU A 101 6.55 7.44 34.03
C GLU A 101 5.26 6.67 33.87
N SER A 102 5.33 5.36 34.05
CA SER A 102 4.18 4.47 34.06
C SER A 102 4.46 3.39 35.10
N THR A 103 3.80 3.51 36.24
CA THR A 103 3.82 2.53 37.32
C THR A 103 2.40 1.98 37.52
N GLU A 104 2.23 1.03 38.44
CA GLU A 104 0.90 0.54 38.81
C GLU A 104 0.00 1.63 39.41
N GLU A 105 0.60 2.68 39.99
CA GLU A 105 -0.10 3.72 40.75
C GLU A 105 -0.32 5.02 39.95
N LEU A 106 0.54 5.33 38.98
CA LEU A 106 0.46 6.57 38.22
C LEU A 106 1.04 6.48 36.80
N GLU A 107 0.52 7.33 35.91
CA GLU A 107 1.07 7.57 34.58
C GLU A 107 1.30 9.09 34.38
N ILE A 108 2.55 9.51 34.12
CA ILE A 108 2.90 10.90 33.82
C ILE A 108 3.09 11.07 32.32
N ILE A 109 2.27 11.93 31.73
CA ILE A 109 2.29 12.18 30.28
C ILE A 109 2.65 13.64 30.03
N THR A 110 3.67 13.86 29.21
CA THR A 110 3.98 15.17 28.65
C THR A 110 3.32 15.31 27.28
N LYS A 111 2.58 16.41 27.07
CA LYS A 111 1.92 16.70 25.80
C LYS A 111 2.68 17.75 25.02
N LYS A 112 2.95 17.50 23.75
CA LYS A 112 3.63 18.46 22.85
C LYS A 112 2.96 18.48 21.49
N LYS A 113 2.65 19.70 21.00
CA LYS A 113 2.21 19.88 19.62
C LYS A 113 3.39 19.89 18.66
N ALA A 114 3.24 19.24 17.51
CA ALA A 114 4.25 19.20 16.46
C ALA A 114 3.60 19.05 15.08
N GLU A 115 4.31 19.52 14.07
CA GLU A 115 4.02 19.22 12.67
C GLU A 115 4.86 18.02 12.24
N ILE A 116 4.20 17.01 11.66
CA ILE A 116 4.87 15.81 11.15
C ILE A 116 4.36 15.44 9.77
N ILE A 117 5.16 14.71 9.01
CA ILE A 117 4.75 14.11 7.74
C ILE A 117 4.36 12.67 8.01
N ILE A 118 3.15 12.28 7.62
CA ILE A 118 2.71 10.89 7.68
C ILE A 118 3.00 10.21 6.35
N ALA A 119 3.77 9.14 6.40
CA ALA A 119 4.08 8.29 5.27
C ALA A 119 3.41 6.93 5.39
N THR A 120 3.01 6.36 4.26
CA THR A 120 2.44 5.03 4.12
C THR A 120 3.34 4.20 3.23
N SER A 121 3.29 2.88 3.40
CA SER A 121 4.00 1.93 2.55
C SER A 121 3.02 0.96 1.93
N ASP A 122 3.52 0.11 1.05
CA ASP A 122 2.75 -1.00 0.50
C ASP A 122 2.32 -2.04 1.55
N TYR A 123 2.87 -1.97 2.76
CA TYR A 123 2.53 -2.80 3.91
C TYR A 123 1.56 -2.13 4.90
N SER A 124 1.21 -0.87 4.67
CA SER A 124 0.20 -0.15 5.46
C SER A 124 -1.20 -0.68 5.16
N MET A 125 -2.11 -0.54 6.12
CA MET A 125 -3.51 -0.90 5.94
C MET A 125 -4.20 0.07 4.96
N ALA A 126 -4.97 -0.47 4.03
CA ALA A 126 -5.58 0.29 2.95
C ALA A 126 -6.81 1.07 3.43
N VAL A 127 -6.80 2.39 3.24
CA VAL A 127 -7.95 3.26 3.53
C VAL A 127 -8.72 3.52 2.24
N ASN A 128 -9.99 3.12 2.19
CA ASN A 128 -10.87 3.39 1.05
C ASN A 128 -11.74 4.65 1.28
N LYS A 129 -12.41 5.11 0.21
CA LYS A 129 -13.27 6.30 0.26
C LYS A 129 -14.42 6.18 1.27
N VAL A 130 -15.00 4.99 1.44
CA VAL A 130 -16.10 4.77 2.40
C VAL A 130 -15.61 4.96 3.84
N ASN A 131 -14.42 4.44 4.16
CA ASN A 131 -13.78 4.63 5.47
C ASN A 131 -13.58 6.12 5.75
N ILE A 132 -13.15 6.88 4.75
CA ILE A 132 -12.87 8.31 4.92
C ILE A 132 -14.14 9.11 5.16
N GLU A 133 -15.18 8.88 4.35
CA GLU A 133 -16.47 9.58 4.49
C GLU A 133 -17.17 9.26 5.82
N LEU A 134 -17.11 8.01 6.27
CA LEU A 134 -17.59 7.65 7.60
C LEU A 134 -16.71 8.28 8.69
N GLY A 135 -15.39 8.21 8.52
CA GLY A 135 -14.41 8.77 9.45
C GLY A 135 -14.61 10.26 9.69
N LYS A 136 -14.92 11.06 8.65
CA LYS A 136 -15.22 12.50 8.77
C LYS A 136 -16.37 12.77 9.76
N LYS A 137 -17.35 11.87 9.84
CA LYS A 137 -18.45 11.96 10.83
C LYS A 137 -17.99 11.51 12.21
N LEU A 138 -17.16 10.47 12.29
CA LEU A 138 -16.69 9.89 13.55
C LEU A 138 -15.75 10.84 14.32
N ILE A 139 -14.77 11.46 13.66
CA ILE A 139 -13.78 12.33 14.34
C ILE A 139 -14.42 13.54 15.03
N ASN A 140 -15.60 13.95 14.55
CA ASN A 140 -16.40 15.07 15.08
C ASN A 140 -17.47 14.61 16.09
N ASN A 141 -17.61 13.30 16.32
CA ASN A 141 -18.59 12.78 17.27
C ASN A 141 -18.06 12.90 18.70
N LYS A 142 -18.87 13.49 19.59
CA LYS A 142 -18.54 13.65 21.02
C LYS A 142 -18.25 12.35 21.78
N ASN A 143 -18.78 11.22 21.28
CA ASN A 143 -18.57 9.89 21.88
C ASN A 143 -17.35 9.17 21.29
N PHE A 144 -16.63 9.80 20.34
CA PHE A 144 -15.45 9.20 19.74
C PHE A 144 -14.25 9.31 20.69
N GLU A 145 -13.80 8.16 21.18
CA GLU A 145 -12.64 8.07 22.07
C GLU A 145 -11.35 8.38 21.31
N LYS A 146 -10.52 9.27 21.88
CA LYS A 146 -9.18 9.58 21.38
C LYS A 146 -8.18 8.54 21.87
N ALA A 147 -8.39 7.28 21.46
CA ALA A 147 -7.50 6.17 21.77
C ALA A 147 -6.09 6.41 21.18
N PRO A 148 -5.02 5.85 21.78
CA PRO A 148 -3.66 6.06 21.31
C PRO A 148 -3.47 5.68 19.84
N LEU A 149 -2.89 6.59 19.07
CA LEU A 149 -2.44 6.34 17.71
C LEU A 149 -0.92 6.21 17.68
N PHE A 150 -0.42 5.07 17.23
CA PHE A 150 1.01 4.80 17.21
C PHE A 150 1.63 5.09 15.85
N VAL A 151 2.78 5.75 15.89
CA VAL A 151 3.66 5.96 14.73
C VAL A 151 5.07 5.49 15.05
N THR A 152 5.85 5.17 14.03
CA THR A 152 7.29 4.91 14.15
C THR A 152 8.07 5.80 13.20
N ASP A 153 9.35 6.01 13.48
CA ASP A 153 10.21 6.84 12.64
C ASP A 153 10.41 6.18 11.27
N ALA A 154 10.29 6.96 10.19
CA ALA A 154 10.43 6.47 8.82
C ALA A 154 11.82 5.91 8.51
N LYS A 155 12.86 6.26 9.29
CA LYS A 155 14.21 5.72 9.15
C LYS A 155 14.24 4.19 9.17
N LEU A 156 13.31 3.55 9.90
CA LEU A 156 13.17 2.09 9.93
C LEU A 156 12.94 1.47 8.54
N PHE A 157 12.40 2.24 7.58
CA PHE A 157 12.08 1.79 6.23
C PHE A 157 13.17 2.15 5.21
N TYR A 158 14.01 3.17 5.46
CA TYR A 158 14.96 3.70 4.47
C TYR A 158 16.10 2.73 4.12
N GLU A 159 16.47 1.86 5.06
CA GLU A 159 17.48 0.81 4.86
C GLU A 159 16.97 -0.35 3.99
N THR A 160 15.70 -0.32 3.59
CA THR A 160 15.08 -1.31 2.71
C THR A 160 14.65 -0.70 1.38
N ASP A 161 14.31 -1.55 0.40
CA ASP A 161 13.75 -1.13 -0.90
C ASP A 161 12.25 -0.78 -0.84
N ILE A 162 11.73 -0.48 0.36
CA ILE A 162 10.33 -0.11 0.54
C ILE A 162 10.15 1.38 0.25
N VAL A 163 9.37 1.66 -0.80
CA VAL A 163 8.99 3.03 -1.17
C VAL A 163 7.93 3.55 -0.20
N LEU A 164 8.21 4.70 0.42
CA LEU A 164 7.26 5.43 1.23
C LEU A 164 6.51 6.48 0.40
N LYS A 165 5.23 6.68 0.71
CA LYS A 165 4.38 7.70 0.10
C LYS A 165 3.66 8.54 1.15
N ASP A 166 3.64 9.84 0.96
CA ASP A 166 2.90 10.75 1.83
C ASP A 166 1.36 10.53 1.73
N LEU A 167 0.58 11.24 2.54
CA LEU A 167 -0.88 11.14 2.50
C LEU A 167 -1.51 11.66 1.20
N ASN A 168 -0.79 12.39 0.36
CA ASN A 168 -1.22 12.79 -0.99
C ASN A 168 -0.84 11.75 -2.06
N GLY A 169 0.03 10.79 -1.73
CA GLY A 169 0.48 9.70 -2.60
C GLY A 169 1.81 9.97 -3.30
N ASN A 170 2.51 11.05 -2.98
CA ASN A 170 3.82 11.37 -3.54
C ASN A 170 4.91 10.54 -2.85
N VAL A 171 5.95 10.18 -3.59
CA VAL A 171 7.08 9.44 -3.02
C VAL A 171 7.84 10.33 -2.04
N VAL A 172 8.11 9.81 -0.84
CA VAL A 172 8.91 10.51 0.17
C VAL A 172 10.39 10.20 -0.06
N PRO A 173 11.25 11.21 -0.28
CA PRO A 173 12.69 10.99 -0.37
C PRO A 173 13.27 10.35 0.91
N LYS A 174 14.27 9.49 0.75
CA LYS A 174 14.99 8.93 1.91
C LYS A 174 15.59 10.06 2.76
N ASP A 175 15.66 9.82 4.07
CA ASP A 175 16.21 10.75 5.06
C ASP A 175 15.48 12.10 5.17
N THR A 176 14.27 12.21 4.62
CA THR A 176 13.39 13.37 4.87
C THR A 176 13.11 13.49 6.38
N PRO A 177 13.33 14.66 7.00
CA PRO A 177 13.13 14.85 8.43
C PRO A 177 11.64 14.85 8.82
N ASN A 178 11.35 14.51 10.08
CA ASN A 178 9.99 14.51 10.66
C ASN A 178 8.97 13.63 9.92
N VAL A 179 9.42 12.57 9.24
CA VAL A 179 8.55 11.59 8.59
C VAL A 179 8.31 10.41 9.53
N TYR A 180 7.04 10.04 9.67
CA TYR A 180 6.61 8.94 10.51
C TYR A 180 5.68 8.01 9.75
N VAL A 181 5.79 6.71 10.01
CA VAL A 181 4.93 5.67 9.45
C VAL A 181 3.95 5.19 10.52
N PRO A 182 2.63 5.18 10.24
CA PRO A 182 1.64 4.59 11.12
C PRO A 182 1.94 3.12 11.41
N VAL A 183 1.85 2.74 12.68
CA VAL A 183 1.90 1.31 13.05
C VAL A 183 0.63 0.58 12.60
N ASP A 184 -0.46 1.31 12.38
CA ASP A 184 -1.79 0.81 12.04
C ASP A 184 -2.39 -0.14 13.09
N SER A 185 -3.66 0.11 13.40
CA SER A 185 -4.50 -0.81 14.14
C SER A 185 -5.85 -0.92 13.44
N ALA A 186 -6.57 -2.01 13.67
CA ALA A 186 -7.91 -2.22 13.11
C ALA A 186 -8.87 -1.04 13.37
N ASN A 187 -8.69 -0.34 14.50
CA ASN A 187 -9.54 0.78 14.89
C ASN A 187 -8.95 2.16 14.51
N GLY A 188 -7.66 2.25 14.20
CA GLY A 188 -6.93 3.51 14.03
C GLY A 188 -6.45 3.82 12.60
N TYR A 189 -6.30 2.82 11.73
CA TYR A 189 -5.62 2.98 10.42
C TYR A 189 -6.25 4.07 9.51
N TRP A 190 -7.57 4.24 9.57
CA TRP A 190 -8.31 5.20 8.75
C TRP A 190 -8.12 6.66 9.20
N GLN A 191 -7.74 6.88 10.46
CA GLN A 191 -7.77 8.21 11.07
C GLN A 191 -6.82 9.19 10.36
N TRP A 192 -5.59 8.78 10.04
CA TRP A 192 -4.59 9.64 9.40
C TRP A 192 -5.10 10.28 8.11
N LYS A 193 -5.60 9.46 7.18
CA LYS A 193 -6.14 9.94 5.90
C LYS A 193 -7.42 10.74 6.08
N THR A 194 -8.26 10.36 7.05
CA THR A 194 -9.48 11.10 7.36
C THR A 194 -9.21 12.49 7.91
N TYR A 195 -8.30 12.64 8.89
CA TYR A 195 -7.93 13.95 9.43
C TYR A 195 -7.29 14.83 8.34
N HIS A 196 -6.40 14.25 7.53
CA HIS A 196 -5.79 14.94 6.39
C HIS A 196 -6.84 15.51 5.42
N GLU A 197 -7.78 14.69 4.93
CA GLU A 197 -8.83 15.19 4.04
C GLU A 197 -9.80 16.16 4.73
N SER A 198 -10.05 15.98 6.02
CA SER A 198 -10.88 16.91 6.79
C SER A 198 -10.22 18.27 6.91
N ASN A 199 -8.90 18.31 7.16
CA ASN A 199 -8.14 19.53 7.27
C ASN A 199 -7.97 20.25 5.93
N ILE A 200 -7.82 19.52 4.81
CA ILE A 200 -7.87 20.13 3.46
C ILE A 200 -9.20 20.85 3.25
N ASN A 201 -10.33 20.22 3.60
CA ASN A 201 -11.64 20.85 3.49
C ASN A 201 -11.77 22.07 4.43
N ALA A 202 -11.23 21.97 5.65
CA ALA A 202 -11.25 23.07 6.60
C ALA A 202 -10.45 24.28 6.07
N ILE A 203 -9.28 24.06 5.45
CA ILE A 203 -8.49 25.12 4.82
C ILE A 203 -9.30 25.86 3.74
N VAL A 204 -9.97 25.12 2.86
CA VAL A 204 -10.77 25.68 1.74
C VAL A 204 -11.97 26.48 2.26
N LYS A 205 -12.57 26.03 3.36
CA LYS A 205 -13.71 26.68 4.00
C LYS A 205 -13.34 27.75 5.03
N GLU A 206 -12.04 27.97 5.26
CA GLU A 206 -11.52 28.87 6.30
C GLU A 206 -12.00 28.48 7.71
N GLU A 207 -12.17 27.18 7.93
CA GLU A 207 -12.56 26.58 9.21
C GLU A 207 -11.32 26.18 10.03
N LYS A 208 -11.53 25.98 11.33
CA LYS A 208 -10.46 25.53 12.24
C LYS A 208 -10.03 24.11 11.87
N GLN A 209 -8.74 23.95 11.57
CA GLN A 209 -8.13 22.63 11.35
C GLN A 209 -8.13 21.80 12.64
N LEU A 210 -8.30 20.50 12.48
CA LEU A 210 -8.28 19.51 13.55
C LEU A 210 -6.84 19.10 13.87
N ILE A 211 -6.58 18.83 15.14
CA ILE A 211 -5.32 18.27 15.63
C ILE A 211 -5.56 16.79 15.93
N ILE A 212 -4.64 15.93 15.53
CA ILE A 212 -4.69 14.52 15.92
C ILE A 212 -4.09 14.38 17.32
N GLU A 213 -4.94 14.05 18.28
CA GLU A 213 -4.56 13.91 19.70
C GLU A 213 -4.09 12.49 20.05
N ASN A 214 -3.38 12.36 21.17
CA ASN A 214 -2.91 11.09 21.73
C ASN A 214 -2.06 10.27 20.73
N VAL A 215 -1.16 10.96 20.03
CA VAL A 215 -0.17 10.30 19.16
C VAL A 215 1.02 9.86 20.01
N LYS A 216 1.43 8.61 19.87
CA LYS A 216 2.57 8.04 20.60
C LYS A 216 3.61 7.47 19.63
N ILE A 217 4.89 7.76 19.87
CA ILE A 217 5.97 7.20 19.07
C ILE A 217 6.35 5.84 19.64
N LYS A 218 6.35 4.82 18.79
CA LYS A 218 6.82 3.47 19.11
C LYS A 218 8.10 3.18 18.35
N LYS A 219 9.14 2.81 19.09
CA LYS A 219 10.44 2.42 18.53
C LYS A 219 10.47 0.91 18.32
N PHE A 220 11.10 0.50 17.23
CA PHE A 220 11.37 -0.89 16.88
C PHE A 220 12.82 -0.98 16.42
N ALA A 221 13.48 -2.09 16.69
CA ALA A 221 14.84 -2.35 16.26
C ALA A 221 14.92 -2.75 14.77
N SER A 222 13.82 -3.26 14.20
CA SER A 222 13.75 -3.66 12.79
C SER A 222 12.32 -3.63 12.24
N LEU A 223 12.19 -3.69 10.91
CA LEU A 223 10.89 -3.88 10.26
C LEU A 223 10.24 -5.22 10.62
N GLN A 224 11.04 -6.24 10.93
CA GLN A 224 10.52 -7.53 11.36
C GLN A 224 9.82 -7.39 12.73
N GLU A 225 10.45 -6.72 13.69
CA GLU A 225 9.86 -6.46 15.00
C GLU A 225 8.61 -5.56 14.89
N PHE A 226 8.66 -4.53 14.04
CA PHE A 226 7.49 -3.71 13.70
C PHE A 226 6.31 -4.56 13.21
N ALA A 227 6.54 -5.48 12.27
CA ALA A 227 5.50 -6.33 11.72
C ALA A 227 5.01 -7.40 12.71
N GLN A 228 5.88 -7.95 13.55
CA GLN A 228 5.48 -8.86 14.63
C GLN A 228 4.59 -8.15 15.65
N TYR A 229 4.95 -6.93 16.05
CA TYR A 229 4.12 -6.10 16.92
C TYR A 229 2.74 -5.84 16.30
N ARG A 230 2.69 -5.45 15.03
CA ARG A 230 1.42 -5.29 14.30
C ARG A 230 0.61 -6.58 14.26
N GLY A 231 1.26 -7.70 13.99
CA GLY A 231 0.67 -9.03 13.99
C GLY A 231 -0.02 -9.34 15.31
N VAL A 232 0.72 -9.27 16.43
CA VAL A 232 0.21 -9.56 17.78
C VAL A 232 -1.01 -8.71 18.11
N ASN A 233 -0.98 -7.42 17.77
CA ASN A 233 -2.05 -6.48 18.13
C ASN A 233 -3.25 -6.48 17.15
N ASN A 234 -3.14 -7.14 15.99
CA ASN A 234 -4.20 -7.14 14.98
C ASN A 234 -4.68 -8.55 14.57
N VAL A 235 -3.98 -9.65 14.89
CA VAL A 235 -4.28 -10.99 14.35
C VAL A 235 -5.71 -11.49 14.67
N LEU A 236 -6.23 -11.14 15.84
CA LEU A 236 -7.60 -11.50 16.27
C LEU A 236 -8.64 -10.43 15.92
N SER A 237 -8.19 -9.23 15.56
CA SER A 237 -9.07 -8.20 15.04
C SER A 237 -9.45 -8.53 13.60
N ARG A 238 -10.60 -8.04 13.11
CA ARG A 238 -10.90 -8.08 11.66
C ARG A 238 -10.02 -7.12 10.84
N GLY A 239 -8.89 -6.65 11.39
CA GLY A 239 -8.06 -5.59 10.85
C GLY A 239 -7.45 -5.91 9.50
N PHE A 240 -6.73 -7.03 9.37
CA PHE A 240 -6.07 -7.34 8.12
C PHE A 240 -6.99 -8.03 7.11
N ASN A 241 -7.13 -7.42 5.94
CA ASN A 241 -7.60 -8.12 4.76
C ASN A 241 -6.53 -9.12 4.26
N GLY A 242 -6.87 -9.98 3.29
CA GLY A 242 -5.96 -11.03 2.82
C GLY A 242 -4.59 -10.51 2.34
N LEU A 243 -4.57 -9.40 1.59
CA LEU A 243 -3.34 -8.82 1.06
C LEU A 243 -2.48 -8.20 2.16
N GLU A 244 -3.09 -7.45 3.07
CA GLU A 244 -2.42 -6.88 4.25
C GLU A 244 -1.83 -7.97 5.14
N LYS A 245 -2.56 -9.08 5.30
CA LYS A 245 -2.11 -10.24 6.06
C LYS A 245 -0.86 -10.86 5.43
N ALA A 246 -0.86 -11.04 4.12
CA ALA A 246 0.30 -11.56 3.40
C ALA A 246 1.50 -10.59 3.47
N GLY A 247 1.25 -9.28 3.38
CA GLY A 247 2.29 -8.25 3.54
C GLY A 247 2.89 -8.26 4.94
N ASN A 248 2.07 -8.27 5.99
CA ASN A 248 2.55 -8.33 7.37
C ASN A 248 3.29 -9.65 7.64
N ALA A 249 2.78 -10.79 7.14
CA ALA A 249 3.46 -12.07 7.24
C ALA A 249 4.83 -12.07 6.55
N ALA A 250 4.94 -11.48 5.35
CA ALA A 250 6.20 -11.33 4.64
C ALA A 250 7.25 -10.56 5.46
N LEU A 251 6.85 -9.45 6.09
CA LEU A 251 7.74 -8.68 6.96
C LEU A 251 8.04 -9.38 8.29
N ALA A 252 7.05 -9.99 8.94
CA ALA A 252 7.23 -10.58 10.26
C ALA A 252 8.07 -11.87 10.22
N THR A 253 7.95 -12.66 9.15
CA THR A 253 8.69 -13.93 8.98
C THR A 253 10.00 -13.78 8.22
N GLN A 254 10.12 -12.77 7.34
CA GLN A 254 11.20 -12.65 6.36
C GLN A 254 11.35 -13.87 5.44
N HIS A 255 10.32 -14.72 5.35
CA HIS A 255 10.40 -15.98 4.64
C HIS A 255 10.01 -15.82 3.16
N GLU A 256 10.82 -16.38 2.26
CA GLU A 256 10.74 -16.15 0.80
C GLU A 256 9.36 -16.45 0.21
N PHE A 257 8.69 -17.51 0.69
CA PHE A 257 7.36 -17.87 0.24
C PHE A 257 6.32 -16.76 0.45
N TYR A 258 6.27 -16.16 1.66
CA TYR A 258 5.31 -15.10 1.95
C TYR A 258 5.67 -13.81 1.21
N GLN A 259 6.97 -13.48 1.11
CA GLN A 259 7.45 -12.36 0.30
C GLN A 259 7.05 -12.51 -1.17
N ARG A 260 7.22 -13.71 -1.75
CA ARG A 260 6.85 -14.00 -3.14
C ARG A 260 5.35 -13.89 -3.36
N ILE A 261 4.55 -14.48 -2.47
CA ILE A 261 3.08 -14.40 -2.56
C ILE A 261 2.62 -12.95 -2.52
N PHE A 262 3.12 -12.16 -1.56
CA PHE A 262 2.74 -10.77 -1.42
C PHE A 262 3.13 -9.95 -2.66
N SER A 263 4.38 -10.06 -3.10
CA SER A 263 4.89 -9.37 -4.29
C SER A 263 4.06 -9.70 -5.54
N LYS A 264 3.84 -11.00 -5.82
CA LYS A 264 3.12 -11.46 -7.01
C LYS A 264 1.63 -11.13 -6.97
N ALA A 265 1.01 -11.16 -5.79
CA ALA A 265 -0.38 -10.72 -5.64
C ALA A 265 -0.55 -9.24 -5.92
N ARG A 266 0.41 -8.40 -5.54
CA ARG A 266 0.40 -6.96 -5.86
C ARG A 266 0.66 -6.71 -7.33
N GLU A 267 1.70 -7.30 -7.89
CA GLU A 267 2.06 -7.20 -9.31
C GLU A 267 0.87 -7.55 -10.20
N LEU A 268 0.23 -8.70 -9.94
CA LEU A 268 -0.87 -9.20 -10.75
C LEU A 268 -2.24 -8.65 -10.32
N LYS A 269 -2.35 -7.95 -9.18
CA LYS A 269 -3.61 -7.53 -8.55
C LYS A 269 -4.58 -8.73 -8.41
N VAL A 270 -4.13 -9.78 -7.73
CA VAL A 270 -4.83 -11.07 -7.57
C VAL A 270 -5.07 -11.38 -6.09
N ASN A 271 -6.13 -12.12 -5.79
CA ASN A 271 -6.39 -12.61 -4.44
C ASN A 271 -5.24 -13.52 -3.95
N ILE A 272 -4.81 -13.34 -2.70
CA ILE A 272 -3.75 -14.13 -2.05
C ILE A 272 -3.98 -15.63 -2.19
N SER A 273 -5.22 -16.11 -2.06
CA SER A 273 -5.52 -17.54 -2.16
C SER A 273 -5.14 -18.13 -3.51
N VAL A 274 -5.34 -17.40 -4.61
CA VAL A 274 -5.01 -17.86 -5.96
C VAL A 274 -3.50 -17.88 -6.17
N ILE A 275 -2.80 -16.82 -5.75
CA ILE A 275 -1.34 -16.77 -5.82
C ILE A 275 -0.70 -17.85 -4.94
N THR A 276 -1.24 -18.09 -3.75
CA THR A 276 -0.81 -19.19 -2.88
C THR A 276 -0.91 -20.52 -3.61
N LYS A 277 -2.00 -20.80 -4.34
CA LYS A 277 -2.16 -22.04 -5.09
C LYS A 277 -1.09 -22.22 -6.17
N TYR A 278 -0.69 -21.16 -6.88
CA TYR A 278 0.38 -21.27 -7.87
C TYR A 278 1.70 -21.75 -7.27
N TYR A 279 2.05 -21.26 -6.08
CA TYR A 279 3.31 -21.59 -5.40
C TYR A 279 3.22 -22.81 -4.47
N ASN A 280 2.02 -23.18 -4.04
CA ASN A 280 1.77 -24.25 -3.06
C ASN A 280 1.01 -25.42 -3.70
N GLN A 281 1.36 -25.76 -4.95
CA GLN A 281 0.90 -26.97 -5.64
C GLN A 281 -0.63 -27.12 -5.68
N GLY A 282 -1.33 -26.03 -5.99
CA GLY A 282 -2.81 -25.97 -6.05
C GLY A 282 -3.52 -25.90 -4.70
N LYS A 283 -2.79 -25.92 -3.58
CA LYS A 283 -3.35 -25.90 -2.22
C LYS A 283 -3.36 -24.49 -1.64
N THR A 284 -4.41 -24.17 -0.89
CA THR A 284 -4.46 -22.98 -0.03
C THR A 284 -3.79 -23.25 1.31
N LEU A 285 -3.29 -22.21 1.98
CA LEU A 285 -2.95 -22.30 3.40
C LEU A 285 -4.19 -22.09 4.27
N ASN A 286 -4.27 -22.80 5.38
CA ASN A 286 -5.33 -22.62 6.36
C ASN A 286 -5.15 -21.32 7.15
N LEU A 287 -6.20 -20.91 7.87
CA LEU A 287 -6.20 -19.65 8.62
C LEU A 287 -5.16 -19.62 9.75
N LYS A 288 -4.92 -20.76 10.42
CA LYS A 288 -3.94 -20.86 11.51
C LYS A 288 -2.53 -20.58 11.00
N VAL A 289 -2.14 -21.16 9.88
CA VAL A 289 -0.83 -20.92 9.25
C VAL A 289 -0.66 -19.44 8.90
N TRP A 290 -1.67 -18.82 8.31
CA TRP A 290 -1.62 -17.37 8.02
C TRP A 290 -1.54 -16.51 9.28
N ASN A 291 -2.26 -16.86 10.35
CA ASN A 291 -2.18 -16.15 11.62
C ASN A 291 -0.78 -16.27 12.23
N ASN A 292 -0.23 -17.48 12.29
CA ASN A 292 1.12 -17.73 12.82
C ASN A 292 2.16 -16.95 12.04
N ALA A 293 2.07 -16.92 10.70
CA ALA A 293 2.96 -16.12 9.87
C ALA A 293 2.88 -14.62 10.18
N THR A 294 1.69 -14.06 10.46
CA THR A 294 1.60 -12.64 10.88
C THR A 294 2.29 -12.35 12.21
N LEU A 295 2.46 -13.37 13.06
CA LEU A 295 3.20 -13.28 14.32
C LEU A 295 4.71 -13.52 14.13
N GLY A 296 5.17 -13.76 12.91
CA GLY A 296 6.56 -14.09 12.59
C GLY A 296 6.90 -15.58 12.72
N MET A 297 5.91 -16.45 12.91
CA MET A 297 6.12 -17.90 13.03
C MET A 297 5.91 -18.59 11.68
N VAL A 298 6.90 -19.35 11.22
CA VAL A 298 6.80 -20.16 10.00
C VAL A 298 6.44 -21.59 10.38
N GLU A 299 5.37 -22.13 9.80
CA GLU A 299 4.99 -23.53 9.97
C GLU A 299 5.73 -24.41 8.95
N GLU A 300 6.31 -25.52 9.40
CA GLU A 300 7.05 -26.46 8.53
C GLU A 300 6.14 -27.38 7.69
N SER A 301 4.82 -27.27 7.86
CA SER A 301 3.85 -28.28 7.42
C SER A 301 3.40 -28.17 5.95
N PHE A 302 3.95 -27.25 5.16
CA PHE A 302 3.59 -27.09 3.75
C PHE A 302 4.80 -27.08 2.81
N SER A 303 4.62 -27.68 1.63
CA SER A 303 5.63 -27.75 0.57
C SER A 303 5.25 -26.79 -0.55
N TYR A 304 6.18 -25.93 -0.93
CA TYR A 304 6.01 -24.95 -2.00
C TYR A 304 7.13 -25.05 -3.04
N ASP A 305 6.89 -24.49 -4.22
CA ASP A 305 7.88 -24.35 -5.28
C ASP A 305 7.71 -22.98 -5.96
N LEU A 306 8.63 -22.06 -5.66
CA LEU A 306 8.60 -20.71 -6.20
C LEU A 306 8.89 -20.68 -7.71
N THR A 307 9.77 -21.58 -8.17
CA THR A 307 10.19 -21.65 -9.57
C THR A 307 9.06 -22.16 -10.45
N ILE A 308 8.38 -23.22 -10.03
CA ILE A 308 7.24 -23.78 -10.76
C ILE A 308 6.08 -22.79 -10.80
N GLY A 309 5.78 -22.12 -9.68
CA GLY A 309 4.72 -21.10 -9.66
C GLY A 309 4.99 -19.94 -10.63
N ASP A 310 6.23 -19.44 -10.67
CA ASP A 310 6.64 -18.41 -11.64
C ASP A 310 6.50 -18.93 -13.07
N LYS A 311 7.05 -20.13 -13.36
CA LYS A 311 6.99 -20.75 -14.70
C LYS A 311 5.57 -20.89 -15.21
N ILE A 312 4.62 -21.32 -14.38
CA ILE A 312 3.21 -21.44 -14.77
C ILE A 312 2.65 -20.05 -15.14
N ILE A 313 2.82 -19.06 -14.26
CA ILE A 313 2.30 -17.71 -14.48
C ILE A 313 2.89 -17.10 -15.75
N THR A 314 4.21 -17.15 -15.91
CA THR A 314 4.92 -16.64 -17.09
C THR A 314 4.46 -17.35 -18.36
N THR A 315 4.33 -18.68 -18.35
CA THR A 315 3.85 -19.44 -19.51
C THR A 315 2.44 -18.99 -19.93
N LEU A 316 1.52 -18.80 -18.97
CA LEU A 316 0.17 -18.32 -19.26
C LEU A 316 0.19 -16.90 -19.87
N GLN A 317 1.07 -16.02 -19.38
CA GLN A 317 1.24 -14.67 -19.92
C GLN A 317 1.83 -14.68 -21.34
N GLU A 318 2.86 -15.49 -21.59
CA GLU A 318 3.50 -15.67 -22.90
C GLU A 318 2.53 -16.22 -23.95
N MET A 319 1.68 -17.16 -23.54
CA MET A 319 0.59 -17.70 -24.36
C MET A 319 -0.58 -16.72 -24.55
N LYS A 320 -0.49 -15.51 -23.99
CA LYS A 320 -1.47 -14.43 -24.14
C LYS A 320 -2.86 -14.77 -23.61
N PHE A 321 -2.93 -15.60 -22.56
CA PHE A 321 -4.17 -15.72 -21.79
C PHE A 321 -4.55 -14.35 -21.22
N LYS A 322 -5.85 -14.04 -21.26
CA LYS A 322 -6.42 -12.85 -20.63
C LYS A 322 -6.04 -12.84 -19.16
N ALA A 323 -5.67 -11.65 -18.67
CA ALA A 323 -5.34 -11.45 -17.27
C ALA A 323 -6.39 -12.08 -16.36
N LYS A 324 -7.69 -11.81 -16.60
CA LYS A 324 -8.82 -12.37 -15.85
C LYS A 324 -8.71 -13.89 -15.64
N THR A 325 -8.39 -14.65 -16.69
CA THR A 325 -8.26 -16.11 -16.64
C THR A 325 -7.14 -16.55 -15.71
N ILE A 326 -5.99 -15.87 -15.76
CA ILE A 326 -4.84 -16.15 -14.88
C ILE A 326 -5.17 -15.86 -13.41
N LYS A 327 -6.01 -14.84 -13.15
CA LYS A 327 -6.44 -14.45 -11.79
C LYS A 327 -7.52 -15.35 -11.19
N GLU A 328 -8.16 -16.19 -11.99
CA GLU A 328 -9.20 -17.11 -11.52
C GLU A 328 -8.59 -18.38 -10.94
N ARG A 329 -9.13 -18.84 -9.81
CA ARG A 329 -8.67 -20.10 -9.16
C ARG A 329 -8.75 -21.32 -10.08
N TYR A 330 -9.70 -21.30 -11.02
CA TYR A 330 -10.02 -22.46 -11.86
C TYR A 330 -8.88 -22.87 -12.78
N MET A 331 -8.08 -21.91 -13.25
CA MET A 331 -6.93 -22.20 -14.11
C MET A 331 -5.87 -23.03 -13.36
N ILE A 332 -5.42 -22.56 -12.20
CA ILE A 332 -4.44 -23.30 -11.39
C ILE A 332 -5.01 -24.62 -10.83
N ASP A 333 -6.31 -24.65 -10.52
CA ASP A 333 -6.98 -25.89 -10.10
C ASP A 333 -6.97 -26.93 -11.24
N ALA A 334 -7.27 -26.53 -12.48
CA ALA A 334 -7.24 -27.40 -13.65
C ALA A 334 -5.83 -27.88 -14.01
N ILE A 335 -4.83 -26.98 -13.96
CA ILE A 335 -3.41 -27.30 -14.16
C ILE A 335 -2.95 -28.34 -13.13
N THR A 336 -3.31 -28.14 -11.86
CA THR A 336 -2.95 -29.07 -10.77
C THR A 336 -3.65 -30.41 -10.92
N LEU A 337 -4.92 -30.40 -11.31
CA LEU A 337 -5.69 -31.63 -11.58
C LEU A 337 -5.05 -32.41 -12.72
N MET A 338 -4.69 -31.74 -13.82
CA MET A 338 -4.03 -32.35 -14.97
C MET A 338 -2.65 -32.90 -14.61
N ALA A 339 -1.84 -32.15 -13.86
CA ALA A 339 -0.50 -32.60 -13.45
C ALA A 339 -0.56 -33.86 -12.58
N ASN A 340 -1.65 -34.05 -11.83
CA ASN A 340 -1.90 -35.25 -11.03
C ASN A 340 -2.67 -36.35 -11.75
N TYR A 341 -3.13 -36.11 -12.98
CA TYR A 341 -3.84 -37.11 -13.76
C TYR A 341 -2.88 -38.21 -14.22
N ALA A 342 -3.33 -39.45 -14.11
CA ALA A 342 -2.58 -40.66 -14.46
C ALA A 342 -3.34 -41.39 -15.58
N PRO A 343 -3.04 -41.12 -16.86
CA PRO A 343 -3.73 -41.76 -17.98
C PRO A 343 -3.57 -43.28 -17.91
N GLN A 344 -4.68 -44.02 -17.90
CA GLN A 344 -4.70 -45.49 -17.92
C GLN A 344 -3.87 -46.16 -16.79
N GLY A 345 -3.74 -45.50 -15.62
CA GLY A 345 -2.98 -46.04 -14.48
C GLY A 345 -1.46 -45.96 -14.63
N LYS A 346 -0.95 -45.23 -15.62
CA LYS A 346 0.48 -44.91 -15.79
C LYS A 346 0.94 -43.85 -14.78
N GLU A 347 2.20 -43.45 -14.87
CA GLU A 347 2.72 -42.33 -14.09
C GLU A 347 1.88 -41.04 -14.31
N LYS A 348 1.85 -40.20 -13.27
CA LYS A 348 1.21 -38.88 -13.35
C LYS A 348 1.87 -38.06 -14.45
N ILE A 349 1.08 -37.27 -15.18
CA ILE A 349 1.59 -36.38 -16.24
C ILE A 349 2.71 -35.47 -15.70
N GLY A 350 2.55 -34.95 -14.49
CA GLY A 350 3.53 -34.05 -13.87
C GLY A 350 3.45 -32.63 -14.40
N ILE A 351 3.94 -31.67 -13.61
CA ILE A 351 3.70 -30.24 -13.88
C ILE A 351 4.46 -29.71 -15.11
N GLU A 352 5.67 -30.22 -15.37
CA GLU A 352 6.49 -29.79 -16.51
C GLU A 352 5.84 -30.19 -17.85
N GLU A 353 5.25 -31.38 -17.94
CA GLU A 353 4.48 -31.82 -19.12
C GLU A 353 3.21 -30.98 -19.32
N VAL A 354 2.53 -30.59 -18.24
CA VAL A 354 1.38 -29.68 -18.33
C VAL A 354 1.81 -28.31 -18.86
N ILE A 355 2.92 -27.76 -18.36
CA ILE A 355 3.49 -26.48 -18.86
C ILE A 355 3.83 -26.60 -20.36
N SER A 356 4.47 -27.70 -20.77
CA SER A 356 4.77 -27.98 -22.19
C SER A 356 3.49 -28.04 -23.04
N THR A 357 2.43 -28.66 -22.51
CA THR A 357 1.13 -28.73 -23.17
C THR A 357 0.49 -27.36 -23.32
N ILE A 358 0.56 -26.51 -22.29
CA ILE A 358 0.05 -25.13 -22.37
C ILE A 358 0.77 -24.35 -23.47
N LYS A 359 2.08 -24.55 -23.61
CA LYS A 359 2.89 -23.89 -24.66
C LYS A 359 2.52 -24.32 -26.08
N SER A 360 1.88 -25.48 -26.27
CA SER A 360 1.46 -25.95 -27.59
C SER A 360 0.02 -25.60 -27.96
N LEU A 361 -0.73 -24.95 -27.05
CA LEU A 361 -2.08 -24.48 -27.33
C LEU A 361 -2.08 -23.43 -28.44
N ASN A 362 -3.02 -23.57 -29.38
CA ASN A 362 -3.27 -22.54 -30.38
C ASN A 362 -4.30 -21.51 -29.87
N LYS A 363 -4.57 -20.47 -30.67
CA LYS A 363 -5.51 -19.40 -30.31
C LYS A 363 -6.95 -19.90 -30.08
N GLU A 364 -7.37 -20.94 -30.80
CA GLU A 364 -8.70 -21.53 -30.67
C GLU A 364 -8.84 -22.28 -29.34
N ASN A 365 -7.85 -23.09 -28.96
CA ASN A 365 -7.84 -23.78 -27.65
C ASN A 365 -7.93 -22.77 -26.50
N ILE A 366 -7.15 -21.68 -26.59
CA ILE A 366 -7.18 -20.60 -25.59
C ILE A 366 -8.56 -19.95 -25.54
N ALA A 367 -9.17 -19.65 -26.69
CA ALA A 367 -10.51 -19.06 -26.74
C ALA A 367 -11.59 -19.97 -26.11
N ILE A 368 -11.49 -21.29 -26.31
CA ILE A 368 -12.36 -22.30 -25.67
C ILE A 368 -12.20 -22.24 -24.15
N ILE A 369 -10.97 -22.29 -23.65
CA ILE A 369 -10.67 -22.18 -22.21
C ILE A 369 -11.25 -20.91 -21.60
N GLU A 370 -11.11 -19.78 -22.27
CA GLU A 370 -11.53 -18.47 -21.76
C GLU A 370 -13.04 -18.20 -21.83
N SER A 371 -13.74 -18.88 -22.75
CA SER A 371 -15.17 -18.73 -22.96
C SER A 371 -16.01 -19.67 -22.08
N CYS A 372 -15.37 -20.66 -21.46
CA CYS A 372 -16.04 -21.61 -20.58
C CYS A 372 -16.76 -20.92 -19.40
N SER A 373 -18.06 -21.17 -19.27
CA SER A 373 -18.92 -20.59 -18.24
C SER A 373 -19.35 -21.59 -17.17
N MET A 374 -19.43 -22.89 -17.49
CA MET A 374 -19.87 -23.97 -16.60
C MET A 374 -18.76 -25.00 -16.41
N ASP A 375 -18.67 -25.55 -15.20
CA ASP A 375 -17.66 -26.55 -14.81
C ASP A 375 -16.25 -26.23 -15.34
N LYS A 376 -15.80 -25.01 -15.00
CA LYS A 376 -14.57 -24.43 -15.55
C LYS A 376 -13.34 -25.30 -15.34
N VAL A 377 -13.21 -25.95 -14.17
CA VAL A 377 -12.02 -26.77 -13.88
C VAL A 377 -11.92 -27.95 -14.82
N ASN A 378 -13.00 -28.73 -14.93
CA ASN A 378 -13.01 -29.92 -15.80
C ASN A 378 -12.95 -29.54 -17.27
N SER A 379 -13.62 -28.46 -17.68
CA SER A 379 -13.56 -27.99 -19.07
C SER A 379 -12.14 -27.58 -19.48
N ILE A 380 -11.44 -26.82 -18.63
CA ILE A 380 -10.04 -26.44 -18.88
C ILE A 380 -9.16 -27.69 -18.90
N GLN A 381 -9.31 -28.58 -17.92
CA GLN A 381 -8.52 -29.80 -17.83
C GLN A 381 -8.74 -30.73 -19.03
N ASN A 382 -9.96 -30.83 -19.55
CA ASN A 382 -10.28 -31.62 -20.75
C ASN A 382 -9.63 -31.04 -22.01
N GLU A 383 -9.64 -29.71 -22.17
CA GLU A 383 -8.98 -29.06 -23.30
C GLU A 383 -7.47 -29.30 -23.25
N LEU A 384 -6.86 -29.15 -22.07
CA LEU A 384 -5.45 -29.43 -21.88
C LEU A 384 -5.12 -30.91 -22.09
N LEU A 385 -5.95 -31.83 -21.60
CA LEU A 385 -5.76 -33.27 -21.82
C LEU A 385 -5.86 -33.63 -23.31
N THR A 386 -6.83 -33.06 -24.02
CA THR A 386 -6.98 -33.25 -25.47
C THR A 386 -5.73 -32.77 -26.20
N GLN A 387 -5.21 -31.59 -25.86
CA GLN A 387 -3.98 -31.08 -26.45
C GLN A 387 -2.76 -31.96 -26.11
N TYR A 388 -2.65 -32.44 -24.88
CA TYR A 388 -1.59 -33.34 -24.45
C TYR A 388 -1.58 -34.64 -25.27
N LEU A 389 -2.74 -35.27 -25.47
CA LEU A 389 -2.87 -36.48 -26.27
C LEU A 389 -2.54 -36.22 -27.76
N LYS A 390 -2.90 -35.04 -28.29
CA LYS A 390 -2.52 -34.62 -29.66
C LYS A 390 -1.01 -34.50 -29.79
N ASN A 391 -0.33 -33.87 -28.83
CA ASN A 391 1.13 -33.72 -28.83
C ASN A 391 1.86 -35.08 -28.88
N ARG A 392 1.24 -36.15 -28.36
CA ARG A 392 1.81 -37.50 -28.33
C ARG A 392 1.33 -38.41 -29.47
N ASN A 393 0.56 -37.89 -30.43
CA ASN A 393 -0.09 -38.66 -31.50
C ASN A 393 -1.02 -39.78 -31.01
N GLU A 394 -1.52 -39.71 -29.79
CA GLU A 394 -2.39 -40.73 -29.19
C GLU A 394 -3.87 -40.57 -29.61
N ILE A 395 -4.21 -39.49 -30.32
CA ILE A 395 -5.56 -39.23 -30.87
C ILE A 395 -5.77 -39.83 -32.27
N ASN A 396 -4.72 -40.30 -32.96
CA ASN A 396 -4.81 -40.87 -34.32
C ASN A 396 -4.87 -42.42 -34.38
N GLN A 397 -5.14 -43.12 -33.26
CA GLN A 397 -5.30 -44.59 -33.26
C GLN A 397 -6.75 -45.08 -33.12
N ALA A 398 -7.73 -44.21 -33.36
CA ALA A 398 -9.14 -44.59 -33.47
C ALA A 398 -9.77 -43.87 -34.67
N ALA A 399 -9.39 -44.29 -35.88
CA ALA A 399 -10.13 -44.04 -37.12
C ALA A 399 -10.21 -45.36 -37.89
#